data_AF-A0A348Q7K0-F1
#
_entry.id   AF-A0A348Q7K0-F1
#
_cell.length_a   1.000
_cell.length_b   1.000
_cell.length_c   1.000
_cell.angle_alpha   90.00
_cell.angle_beta   90.00
_cell.angle_gamma   90.00
#
_symmetry.space_group_name_H-M   'P 1'
#
loop_
_entity.id
_entity.type
_entity.pdbx_description
1 polymer ?
#
loop_
_entity_poly.entity_id
_entity_poly.type
_entity_poly.pdbx_seq_one_letter_code
_entity_poly.pdbx_strand_id
1 'polypeptide(L)' 'ESVFGTAGYITGFEGMAPDEGWELLAELYRWQTRPEFQYRHVWQENMLVMWDNRCLLHMATGGYPGHARLLHRTTIGAA' A
#
# COMPACT_ATOMS: atom_id res chain seq x y z
N GLU A 1 9.40 2.70 14.55
CA GLU A 1 8.86 3.85 13.80
C GLU A 1 8.54 3.40 12.38
N SER A 2 7.56 4.01 11.70
CA SER A 2 7.13 3.63 10.35
C SER A 2 6.82 4.87 9.50
N VAL A 3 7.03 4.77 8.19
CA VAL A 3 6.59 5.79 7.23
C VAL A 3 5.07 5.68 7.06
N PHE A 4 4.36 6.80 7.22
CA PHE A 4 2.91 6.87 7.02
C PHE A 4 2.59 7.69 5.77
N GLY A 5 2.21 7.01 4.69
CA GLY A 5 1.86 7.65 3.42
C GLY A 5 1.67 6.64 2.30
N THR A 6 0.96 7.03 1.25
CA THR A 6 0.74 6.20 0.06
C THR A 6 0.62 7.04 -1.20
N ALA A 7 1.14 6.54 -2.32
CA ALA A 7 1.18 7.23 -3.61
C ALA A 7 -0.20 7.65 -4.14
N GLY A 8 -1.27 7.00 -3.68
CA GLY A 8 -2.64 7.32 -4.12
C GLY A 8 -3.30 8.50 -3.40
N TYR A 9 -2.75 9.00 -2.29
CA TYR A 9 -3.45 10.00 -1.45
C TYR A 9 -2.61 11.22 -1.05
N ILE A 10 -1.28 11.10 -0.98
CA ILE A 10 -0.44 12.22 -0.55
C ILE A 10 -0.17 13.14 -1.74
N THR A 11 -0.31 14.45 -1.54
CA THR A 11 -0.18 15.47 -2.60
C THR A 11 1.04 16.39 -2.44
N GLY A 12 1.73 16.31 -1.30
CA GLY A 12 2.91 17.12 -1.00
C GLY A 12 3.20 17.16 0.50
N PHE A 13 4.11 18.06 0.89
CA PHE A 13 4.45 18.33 2.28
C PHE A 13 4.10 19.77 2.63
N GLU A 14 3.52 19.97 3.82
CA GLU A 14 3.27 21.30 4.34
C GLU A 14 4.59 22.06 4.54
N GLY A 15 4.66 23.29 4.05
CA GLY A 15 5.84 24.14 4.18
C GLY A 15 6.98 23.85 3.18
N MET A 16 6.80 22.91 2.25
CA MET A 16 7.76 22.66 1.17
C MET A 16 7.27 23.21 -0.17
N ALA A 17 8.20 23.59 -1.05
CA ALA A 17 7.87 23.91 -2.43
C ALA A 17 7.33 22.65 -3.14
N PRO A 18 6.39 22.78 -4.10
CA PRO A 18 5.79 21.63 -4.77
C PRO A 18 6.81 20.67 -5.40
N ASP A 19 7.80 21.20 -6.12
CA ASP A 19 8.80 20.39 -6.82
C ASP A 19 9.70 19.62 -5.83
N GLU A 20 10.18 20.30 -4.78
CA GLU A 20 10.96 19.68 -3.70
C GLU A 20 10.15 18.59 -2.97
N GLY A 21 8.87 18.86 -2.72
CA GLY A 21 7.97 17.90 -2.08
C GLY A 21 7.72 16.67 -2.96
N TRP A 22 7.58 16.85 -4.27
CA TRP A 22 7.44 15.75 -5.22
C TRP A 22 8.69 14.87 -5.30
N GLU A 23 9.88 15.48 -5.29
CA GLU A 23 11.15 14.74 -5.26
C GLU A 23 11.25 13.84 -4.01
N LEU A 24 10.95 14.40 -2.84
CA LEU A 24 10.96 13.63 -1.58
C LEU A 24 9.87 12.55 -1.56
N LEU A 25 8.66 12.82 -2.04
CA LEU A 25 7.60 11.80 -2.15
C LEU A 25 8.06 10.63 -3.04
N ALA A 26 8.67 10.94 -4.19
CA ALA A 26 9.17 9.92 -5.10
C ALA A 26 10.29 9.08 -4.46
N GLU A 27 11.18 9.69 -3.67
CA GLU A 27 12.19 8.97 -2.90
C GLU A 27 11.56 8.02 -1.87
N LEU A 28 10.64 8.53 -1.03
CA LEU A 28 9.95 7.73 -0.02
C LEU A 28 9.17 6.57 -0.65
N TYR A 29 8.52 6.79 -1.79
CA TYR A 29 7.80 5.73 -2.50
C TYR A 29 8.71 4.66 -3.08
N ARG A 30 9.89 5.04 -3.59
CA ARG A 30 10.90 4.07 -4.01
C ARG A 30 11.43 3.29 -2.81
N TRP A 31 11.68 3.95 -1.67
CA TRP A 31 12.18 3.31 -0.46
C TRP A 31 11.16 2.35 0.15
N GLN A 32 9.91 2.76 0.34
CA GLN A 32 8.85 1.95 0.97
C GLN A 32 8.46 0.71 0.14
N THR A 33 8.78 0.70 -1.16
CA THR A 33 8.47 -0.41 -2.08
C THR A 33 9.68 -1.29 -2.40
N ARG A 34 10.80 -1.14 -1.67
CA ARG A 34 11.98 -2.01 -1.84
C ARG A 34 11.62 -3.50 -1.62
N PRO A 35 12.22 -4.44 -2.39
CA PRO A 35 11.86 -5.86 -2.33
C PRO A 35 11.93 -6.51 -0.94
N GLU A 36 12.88 -6.10 -0.10
CA GLU A 36 13.06 -6.59 1.27
C GLU A 36 11.90 -6.25 2.23
N PHE A 37 11.06 -5.26 1.87
CA PHE A 37 9.87 -4.91 2.63
C PHE A 37 8.61 -5.60 2.10
N GLN A 38 8.73 -6.41 1.05
CA GLN A 38 7.58 -7.03 0.38
C GLN A 38 7.34 -8.45 0.86
N TYR A 39 6.12 -8.68 1.36
CA TYR A 39 5.53 -10.01 1.45
C TYR A 39 4.57 -10.22 0.27
N ARG A 40 4.69 -11.34 -0.44
CA ARG A 40 3.81 -11.71 -1.55
C ARG A 40 2.93 -12.89 -1.16
N HIS A 41 1.64 -12.61 -0.94
CA HIS A 41 0.67 -13.64 -0.59
C HIS A 41 0.18 -14.42 -1.81
N VAL A 42 0.17 -15.75 -1.72
CA VAL A 42 -0.42 -16.64 -2.74
C VAL A 42 -1.77 -17.11 -2.20
N TRP A 43 -2.84 -16.63 -2.82
CA TRP A 43 -4.21 -16.94 -2.41
C TRP A 43 -4.59 -18.39 -2.70
N GLN A 44 -5.34 -18.99 -1.77
CA GLN A 44 -6.10 -20.21 -1.97
C GLN A 44 -7.50 -20.02 -1.38
N GLU A 45 -8.43 -20.91 -1.75
CA GLU A 45 -9.78 -20.89 -1.20
C GLU A 45 -9.76 -21.01 0.34
N ASN A 46 -10.71 -20.33 0.99
CA ASN A 46 -10.89 -20.34 2.44
C ASN A 46 -9.72 -19.77 3.26
N MET A 47 -8.88 -18.93 2.66
CA MET A 47 -7.85 -18.18 3.38
C MET A 47 -8.39 -16.86 3.96
N LEU A 48 -7.87 -16.51 5.14
CA LEU A 48 -8.03 -15.21 5.77
C LEU A 48 -6.67 -14.52 5.85
N VAL A 49 -6.63 -13.27 5.40
CA VAL A 49 -5.50 -12.37 5.64
C VAL A 49 -6.01 -11.18 6.43
N MET A 50 -5.26 -10.81 7.47
CA MET A 50 -5.48 -9.61 8.26
C MET A 50 -4.18 -8.80 8.25
N TRP A 51 -4.29 -7.48 8.07
CA TRP A 51 -3.17 -6.56 8.12
C TRP A 51 -3.51 -5.31 8.91
N ASP A 52 -2.48 -4.66 9.44
CA ASP A 52 -2.60 -3.37 10.11
C ASP A 52 -2.48 -2.24 9.07
N ASN A 53 -3.57 -1.52 8.82
CA ASN A 53 -3.61 -0.46 7.80
C ASN A 53 -2.91 0.84 8.23
N ARG A 54 -2.36 0.90 9.46
CA ARG A 54 -1.66 2.08 10.00
C ARG A 54 -0.17 2.09 9.65
N CYS A 55 0.39 0.93 9.33
CA CYS A 55 1.84 0.77 9.14
C CYS A 55 2.24 -0.08 7.94
N LEU A 56 1.28 -0.46 7.08
CA LEU A 56 1.53 -1.26 5.89
C LEU A 56 0.88 -0.67 4.65
N LEU A 57 1.49 -1.00 3.51
CA LEU A 57 0.94 -0.80 2.18
C LEU A 57 0.57 -2.15 1.55
N HIS A 58 -0.40 -2.14 0.64
CA HIS A 58 -0.80 -3.31 -0.12
C HIS A 58 -1.11 -2.95 -1.56
N MET A 59 -0.93 -3.91 -2.46
CA MET A 59 -1.18 -3.75 -3.89
C MET A 59 -1.76 -5.05 -4.46
N ALA A 60 -2.80 -4.94 -5.29
CA ALA A 60 -3.27 -6.05 -6.10
C ALA A 60 -2.39 -6.20 -7.35
N THR A 61 -1.90 -7.41 -7.63
CA THR A 61 -0.95 -7.67 -8.73
C THR A 61 -1.61 -7.93 -10.09
N GLY A 62 -2.94 -7.97 -10.17
CA GLY A 62 -3.66 -8.40 -11.38
C GLY A 62 -3.32 -9.85 -11.77
N GLY A 63 -3.33 -10.15 -13.08
CA GLY A 63 -2.83 -11.42 -13.62
C GLY A 63 -3.86 -12.54 -13.79
N TYR A 64 -5.15 -12.25 -13.59
CA TYR A 64 -6.26 -13.19 -13.79
C TYR A 64 -7.28 -12.74 -14.87
N PRO A 65 -6.91 -12.14 -16.03
CA PRO A 65 -7.86 -11.86 -17.10
C PRO A 65 -8.66 -13.10 -17.51
N GLY A 66 -9.98 -12.95 -17.68
CA GLY A 66 -10.87 -14.06 -18.06
C GLY A 66 -11.27 -14.99 -16.90
N HIS A 67 -10.76 -14.78 -15.68
CA HIS A 67 -11.13 -15.55 -14.50
C HIS A 67 -11.86 -14.70 -13.47
N ALA A 68 -12.91 -15.26 -12.87
CA ALA A 68 -13.59 -14.63 -11.74
C ALA A 68 -12.74 -14.74 -10.46
N ARG A 69 -12.68 -13.66 -9.67
CA ARG A 69 -12.01 -13.62 -8.37
C ARG A 69 -12.86 -12.86 -7.37
N LEU A 70 -13.40 -13.56 -6.38
CA LEU A 70 -14.24 -13.00 -5.31
C LEU A 70 -13.52 -13.03 -3.97
N LEU A 71 -13.49 -11.89 -3.28
CA LEU A 71 -13.01 -11.76 -1.92
C LEU A 71 -14.03 -10.97 -1.10
N HIS A 72 -14.14 -11.33 0.17
CA HIS A 72 -14.90 -10.56 1.15
C HIS A 72 -13.92 -9.79 2.04
N ARG A 73 -14.25 -8.54 2.37
CA ARG A 73 -13.44 -7.66 3.20
C ARG A 73 -14.30 -7.03 4.28
N THR A 74 -13.82 -7.12 5.52
CA THR A 74 -14.29 -6.30 6.65
C THR A 74 -13.21 -5.28 6.98
N THR A 75 -13.60 -4.03 7.22
CA THR A 75 -12.68 -2.96 7.65
C THR A 75 -12.99 -2.64 9.11
N ILE A 76 -11.96 -2.72 9.96
CA ILE A 76 -12.05 -2.33 11.37
C ILE A 76 -11.76 -0.83 11.44
N GLY A 77 -12.74 -0.05 11.89
CA GLY A 77 -12.57 1.39 12.09
C GLY A 77 -11.64 1.71 13.27
N ALA A 78 -11.09 2.92 13.27
CA ALA A 78 -10.48 3.48 14.47
C ALA A 78 -11.59 3.92 15.45
N ALA A 79 -11.30 3.88 16.75
CA ALA A 79 -12.14 4.45 17.79
C ALA A 79 -12.05 5.98 17.79
#